data_AF-A0A815AIZ9-F1
#
_entry.id   AF-A0A815AIZ9-F1
#
_cell.length_a   1.000
_cell.length_b   1.000
_cell.length_c   1.000
_cell.angle_alpha   90.00
_cell.angle_beta   90.00
_cell.angle_gamma   90.00
#
_symmetry.space_group_name_H-M   'P 1'
#
loop_
_entity.id
_entity.type
_entity.pdbx_description
1 polymer ?
#
loop_
_entity_poly.entity_id
_entity_poly.type
_entity_poly.pdbx_seq_one_letter_code
_entity_poly.pdbx_strand_id
1 'polypeptide(L)'
;MTSQRLFTAILLTTCIFIANAQYPVPMPPGGRMSVHGWLILPWDTNMTDGPVQAWFSHHVPEFWTDSPHNFQIILNGLLTPLACFNTEPTPQPIPIPYPPRDNLVEYEYTITPPPEFSLNDLLLGTLTELKGVVYNGSFDTSYERIPLALATLTVRELTTAVYLNESKLIPNYPELRYLSYPRDMSPSADTKPFQHVYLAHEIHSVPDFDHIVHASIDTTRCHCETGLPSLCNTEQILKDIRTPGVEWAFPSLINSLQNRLQPPMVIRGRITSGPVLCPITILESIHCMVGPGFDKNC
;
A
#
# COMPACT_ATOMS: atom_id res chain seq x y z
N MET A 1 39.66 -5.04 -58.10
CA MET A 1 39.79 -4.76 -56.66
C MET A 1 38.82 -3.66 -56.29
N THR A 2 37.63 -4.01 -55.83
CA THR A 2 36.61 -3.05 -55.40
C THR A 2 35.93 -3.64 -54.17
N SER A 3 36.29 -3.11 -53.01
CA SER A 3 35.77 -3.53 -51.70
C SER A 3 34.45 -2.81 -51.44
N GLN A 4 33.34 -3.54 -51.49
CA GLN A 4 32.06 -3.07 -50.96
C GLN A 4 32.04 -3.32 -49.45
N ARG A 5 32.08 -2.23 -48.66
CA ARG A 5 31.85 -2.29 -47.21
C ARG A 5 30.35 -2.30 -46.97
N LEU A 6 29.86 -3.41 -46.43
CA LEU A 6 28.51 -3.54 -45.90
C LEU A 6 28.42 -2.69 -44.62
N PHE A 7 27.64 -1.61 -44.65
CA PHE A 7 27.25 -0.87 -43.45
C PHE A 7 25.99 -1.51 -42.88
N THR A 8 26.14 -2.33 -41.85
CA THR A 8 25.01 -2.83 -41.06
C THR A 8 24.58 -1.71 -40.12
N ALA A 9 23.49 -1.01 -40.45
CA ALA A 9 22.84 -0.08 -39.54
C ALA A 9 22.13 -0.90 -38.46
N ILE A 10 22.70 -0.94 -37.26
CA ILE A 10 22.03 -1.45 -36.07
C ILE A 10 21.04 -0.36 -35.64
N LEU A 11 19.76 -0.51 -36.01
CA LEU A 11 18.69 0.23 -35.35
C LEU A 11 18.59 -0.30 -33.91
N LEU A 12 19.13 0.46 -32.95
CA LEU A 12 18.69 0.36 -31.57
C LEU A 12 17.27 0.93 -31.50
N THR A 13 16.27 0.06 -31.62
CA THR A 13 14.93 0.36 -31.14
C THR A 13 15.02 0.43 -29.62
N THR A 14 15.19 1.63 -29.07
CA THR A 14 14.94 1.88 -27.66
C THR A 14 13.45 1.66 -27.43
N CYS A 15 13.08 0.45 -27.00
CA CYS A 15 11.82 0.25 -26.27
C CYS A 15 11.89 1.15 -25.04
N ILE A 16 11.21 2.28 -25.11
CA ILE A 16 10.88 3.06 -23.92
C ILE A 16 9.87 2.19 -23.17
N PHE A 17 10.37 1.36 -22.25
CA PHE A 17 9.54 0.85 -21.18
C PHE A 17 9.08 2.08 -20.42
N ILE A 18 7.78 2.41 -20.53
CA ILE A 18 7.14 3.34 -19.61
C ILE A 18 7.23 2.64 -18.26
N ALA A 19 8.26 2.98 -17.49
CA ALA A 19 8.39 2.50 -16.14
C ALA A 19 7.19 3.06 -15.38
N ASN A 20 6.31 2.19 -14.89
CA ASN A 20 5.43 2.51 -13.78
C ASN A 20 6.37 2.95 -12.65
N ALA A 21 6.56 4.26 -12.52
CA ALA A 21 7.47 4.81 -11.52
C ALA A 21 6.78 4.67 -10.16
N GLN A 22 6.92 3.49 -9.58
CA GLN A 22 6.43 3.13 -8.25
C GLN A 22 7.24 3.81 -7.13
N TYR A 23 8.39 4.40 -7.51
CA TYR A 23 9.27 5.39 -6.86
C TYR A 23 10.68 5.23 -7.46
N PRO A 24 11.52 6.29 -7.63
CA PRO A 24 11.24 7.71 -7.38
C PRO A 24 10.23 8.30 -8.36
N VAL A 25 9.45 9.27 -7.89
CA VAL A 25 8.46 10.02 -8.68
C VAL A 25 8.92 11.45 -8.97
N PRO A 26 8.41 12.11 -10.04
CA PRO A 26 8.69 13.51 -10.30
C PRO A 26 8.34 14.39 -9.09
N MET A 27 9.24 15.31 -8.72
CA MET A 27 8.94 16.28 -7.67
C MET A 27 7.99 17.35 -8.19
N PRO A 28 6.84 17.59 -7.54
CA PRO A 28 5.96 18.66 -7.94
C PRO A 28 6.63 20.03 -7.72
N PRO A 29 6.51 20.97 -8.68
CA PRO A 29 7.07 22.30 -8.54
C PRO A 29 6.40 23.07 -7.39
N GLY A 30 7.20 23.77 -6.58
CA GLY A 30 6.72 24.70 -5.54
C GLY A 30 6.62 24.15 -4.11
N GLY A 31 6.83 22.84 -3.89
CA GLY A 31 6.66 22.23 -2.57
C GLY A 31 5.19 22.16 -2.17
N ARG A 32 4.58 20.98 -2.24
CA ARG A 32 3.18 20.81 -1.82
C ARG A 32 3.14 20.52 -0.33
N MET A 33 2.36 21.31 0.40
CA MET A 33 2.07 21.05 1.80
C MET A 33 0.90 20.07 1.87
N SER A 34 1.11 18.90 2.45
CA SER A 34 0.03 17.95 2.72
C SER A 34 -0.57 18.22 4.10
N VAL A 35 -1.90 18.21 4.15
CA VAL A 35 -2.70 18.39 5.36
C VAL A 35 -3.48 17.12 5.73
N HIS A 36 -3.48 16.11 4.86
CA HIS A 36 -4.20 14.87 5.11
C HIS A 36 -3.37 13.92 5.96
N GLY A 37 -4.09 13.09 6.70
CA GLY A 37 -3.47 12.12 7.55
C GLY A 37 -3.28 10.77 6.86
N TRP A 38 -2.90 9.79 7.66
CA TRP A 38 -2.56 8.46 7.22
C TRP A 38 -3.51 7.44 7.81
N LEU A 39 -4.00 6.52 6.98
CA LEU A 39 -4.63 5.30 7.45
C LEU A 39 -3.54 4.40 8.05
N ILE A 40 -3.77 3.95 9.28
CA ILE A 40 -2.86 3.12 10.04
C ILE A 40 -3.22 1.65 9.78
N LEU A 41 -2.26 0.89 9.30
CA LEU A 41 -2.38 -0.54 9.00
C LEU A 41 -1.39 -1.32 9.89
N PRO A 42 -1.81 -1.72 11.11
CA PRO A 42 -0.91 -2.28 12.12
C PRO A 42 -0.24 -3.59 11.71
N TRP A 43 0.98 -3.80 12.17
CA TRP A 43 1.63 -5.12 12.08
C TRP A 43 1.12 -6.06 13.18
N ASP A 44 1.31 -7.37 13.00
CA ASP A 44 0.96 -8.43 13.97
C ASP A 44 1.94 -8.51 15.15
N THR A 45 2.99 -7.69 15.16
CA THR A 45 4.01 -7.67 16.22
C THR A 45 3.51 -6.98 17.49
N ASN A 46 3.97 -7.48 18.65
CA ASN A 46 3.41 -7.19 19.97
C ASN A 46 3.30 -5.68 20.30
N MET A 47 2.11 -5.08 20.10
CA MET A 47 1.71 -3.71 20.47
C MET A 47 1.59 -3.49 21.98
N THR A 48 1.89 -4.49 22.82
CA THR A 48 1.55 -4.43 24.25
C THR A 48 2.46 -3.51 25.07
N ASP A 49 3.66 -3.16 24.59
CA ASP A 49 4.66 -2.46 25.43
C ASP A 49 5.53 -1.41 24.69
N GLY A 50 5.08 -0.88 23.55
CA GLY A 50 5.92 0.05 22.78
C GLY A 50 5.24 0.79 21.63
N PRO A 51 6.03 1.48 20.79
CA PRO A 51 5.53 2.14 19.58
C PRO A 51 4.82 1.15 18.66
N VAL A 52 3.71 1.58 18.05
CA VAL A 52 2.98 0.77 17.08
C VAL A 52 3.74 0.79 15.77
N GLN A 53 4.22 -0.37 15.33
CA GLN A 53 4.74 -0.52 13.97
C GLN A 53 3.58 -0.79 13.00
N ALA A 54 3.54 -0.04 11.90
CA ALA A 54 2.46 -0.12 10.94
C ALA A 54 2.91 0.29 9.54
N TRP A 55 2.11 -0.09 8.55
CA TRP A 55 2.07 0.62 7.28
C TRP A 55 1.16 1.84 7.42
N PHE A 56 1.51 2.91 6.75
CA PHE A 56 0.75 4.15 6.73
C PHE A 56 0.39 4.44 5.29
N SER A 57 -0.89 4.31 4.96
CA SER A 57 -1.40 4.63 3.63
C SER A 57 -1.88 6.07 3.60
N HIS A 58 -1.43 6.83 2.61
CA HIS A 58 -1.92 8.18 2.38
C HIS A 58 -3.40 8.11 2.01
N HIS A 59 -4.22 8.81 2.78
CA HIS A 59 -5.67 8.75 2.66
C HIS A 59 -6.17 9.63 1.51
N VAL A 60 -7.11 9.12 0.71
CA VAL A 60 -7.82 9.84 -0.35
C VAL A 60 -6.85 10.51 -1.32
N PRO A 61 -6.14 9.71 -2.14
CA PRO A 61 -5.43 10.26 -3.28
C PRO A 61 -6.39 10.93 -4.25
N GLU A 62 -5.96 11.92 -5.04
CA GLU A 62 -6.83 12.66 -5.96
C GLU A 62 -6.19 12.84 -7.34
N PHE A 63 -6.98 12.87 -8.41
CA PHE A 63 -6.41 13.04 -9.77
C PHE A 63 -6.21 14.50 -10.19
N TRP A 64 -6.37 15.47 -9.28
CA TRP A 64 -6.20 16.88 -9.61
C TRP A 64 -4.71 17.27 -9.71
N THR A 65 -4.35 17.91 -10.83
CA THR A 65 -2.95 18.20 -11.17
C THR A 65 -2.25 19.08 -10.15
N ASP A 66 -2.99 19.95 -9.48
CA ASP A 66 -2.57 20.93 -8.49
C ASP A 66 -2.81 20.46 -7.04
N SER A 67 -3.48 19.33 -6.82
CA SER A 67 -3.73 18.80 -5.48
C SER A 67 -2.46 18.23 -4.82
N PRO A 68 -2.20 18.50 -3.54
CA PRO A 68 -1.15 17.81 -2.77
C PRO A 68 -1.34 16.30 -2.72
N HIS A 69 -2.53 15.80 -3.07
CA HIS A 69 -2.95 14.41 -2.88
C HIS A 69 -2.86 13.56 -4.14
N ASN A 70 -2.22 14.04 -5.20
CA ASN A 70 -2.08 13.29 -6.46
C ASN A 70 -1.01 12.20 -6.45
N PHE A 71 -0.85 11.56 -5.30
CA PHE A 71 0.01 10.42 -5.11
C PHE A 71 -0.69 9.32 -4.30
N GLN A 72 -0.53 8.08 -4.74
CA GLN A 72 -0.72 6.93 -3.86
C GLN A 72 0.60 6.70 -3.12
N ILE A 73 0.59 6.84 -1.79
CA ILE A 73 1.80 6.72 -0.96
C ILE A 73 1.55 5.72 0.15
N ILE A 74 2.48 4.79 0.32
CA ILE A 74 2.52 3.90 1.48
C ILE A 74 3.93 3.94 2.06
N LEU A 75 4.02 4.05 3.39
CA LEU A 75 5.28 4.06 4.12
C LEU A 75 5.25 3.11 5.32
N ASN A 76 6.42 2.65 5.73
CA ASN A 76 6.65 1.97 7.00
C ASN A 76 6.98 3.01 8.07
N GLY A 77 6.35 2.91 9.24
CA GLY A 77 6.62 3.83 10.33
C GLY A 77 6.46 3.21 11.71
N LEU A 78 6.87 4.00 12.72
CA LEU A 78 6.66 3.72 14.13
C LEU A 78 5.85 4.85 14.74
N LEU A 79 4.75 4.51 15.40
CA LEU A 79 3.86 5.45 16.06
C LEU A 79 4.09 5.42 17.56
N THR A 80 4.73 6.45 18.09
CA THR A 80 5.11 6.56 19.50
C THR A 80 4.13 7.49 20.22
N PRO A 81 3.42 7.03 21.28
CA PRO A 81 2.52 7.89 22.05
C PRO A 81 3.29 8.99 22.78
N LEU A 82 2.81 10.22 22.68
CA LEU A 82 3.24 11.38 23.48
C LEU A 82 2.32 11.58 24.69
N ALA A 83 1.02 11.37 24.50
CA ALA A 83 -0.01 11.41 25.54
C ALA A 83 -1.25 10.65 25.06
N CYS A 84 -1.94 9.95 25.95
CA CYS A 84 -3.19 9.24 25.64
C CYS A 84 -4.36 9.95 26.32
N PHE A 85 -5.45 10.22 25.59
CA PHE A 85 -6.52 11.10 26.08
C PHE A 85 -7.39 10.47 27.19
N ASN A 86 -7.31 9.15 27.38
CA ASN A 86 -8.18 8.38 28.30
C ASN A 86 -7.42 7.51 29.32
N THR A 87 -6.12 7.71 29.52
CA THR A 87 -5.32 6.91 30.48
C THR A 87 -4.46 7.78 31.40
N GLU A 88 -4.01 7.19 32.51
CA GLU A 88 -3.02 7.69 33.49
C GLU A 88 -1.84 8.47 32.86
N PRO A 89 -1.11 9.33 33.61
CA PRO A 89 -0.11 10.27 33.09
C PRO A 89 1.15 9.65 32.45
N THR A 90 1.21 8.32 32.30
CA THR A 90 2.28 7.64 31.56
C THR A 90 1.85 7.38 30.12
N PRO A 91 2.75 7.49 29.12
CA PRO A 91 2.45 7.07 27.75
C PRO A 91 2.17 5.58 27.73
N GLN A 92 0.89 5.21 27.74
CA GLN A 92 0.44 3.84 27.48
C GLN A 92 0.53 3.57 25.97
N PRO A 93 0.69 2.31 25.54
CA PRO A 93 0.58 1.99 24.12
C PRO A 93 -0.75 2.51 23.57
N ILE A 94 -0.71 2.99 22.33
CA ILE A 94 -1.91 3.50 21.66
C ILE A 94 -2.87 2.32 21.47
N PRO A 95 -4.13 2.41 21.92
CA PRO A 95 -5.05 1.27 21.94
C PRO A 95 -5.62 0.99 20.55
N ILE A 96 -4.75 0.58 19.63
CA ILE A 96 -5.12 0.07 18.31
C ILE A 96 -5.17 -1.46 18.45
N PRO A 97 -6.30 -2.13 18.21
CA PRO A 97 -6.37 -3.58 18.18
C PRO A 97 -5.67 -4.11 16.94
N TYR A 98 -5.19 -5.35 17.00
CA TYR A 98 -4.85 -6.06 15.77
C TYR A 98 -6.12 -6.25 14.94
N PRO A 99 -6.04 -6.12 13.61
CA PRO A 99 -7.13 -6.59 12.79
C PRO A 99 -7.32 -8.10 13.02
N PRO A 100 -8.55 -8.59 13.22
CA PRO A 100 -8.86 -9.98 13.51
C PRO A 100 -8.29 -10.87 12.43
N ARG A 101 -8.01 -12.12 12.79
CA ARG A 101 -7.61 -13.12 11.80
C ARG A 101 -8.77 -13.58 10.92
N ASP A 102 -9.99 -13.58 11.47
CA ASP A 102 -11.14 -14.27 10.88
C ASP A 102 -12.43 -13.43 10.86
N ASN A 103 -12.42 -12.19 11.36
CA ASN A 103 -13.60 -11.31 11.48
C ASN A 103 -13.29 -9.90 10.94
N LEU A 104 -14.34 -9.16 10.58
CA LEU A 104 -14.25 -7.75 10.20
C LEU A 104 -13.99 -6.87 11.45
N VAL A 105 -13.08 -5.90 11.35
CA VAL A 105 -13.09 -4.68 12.17
C VAL A 105 -13.92 -3.65 11.42
N GLU A 106 -14.98 -3.16 12.05
CA GLU A 106 -15.74 -2.05 11.49
C GLU A 106 -15.06 -0.68 11.72
N TYR A 107 -13.74 -0.65 11.95
CA TYR A 107 -13.02 0.56 12.37
C TYR A 107 -11.72 0.77 11.60
N GLU A 108 -11.62 1.95 10.98
CA GLU A 108 -10.39 2.52 10.47
C GLU A 108 -9.63 3.25 11.57
N TYR A 109 -8.31 3.15 11.60
CA TYR A 109 -7.46 3.93 12.51
C TYR A 109 -6.66 4.93 11.72
N THR A 110 -6.62 6.18 12.16
CA THR A 110 -6.04 7.27 11.37
C THR A 110 -5.13 8.17 12.21
N ILE A 111 -4.14 8.81 11.58
CA ILE A 111 -3.32 9.86 12.20
C ILE A 111 -3.31 11.12 11.35
N THR A 112 -3.78 12.25 11.90
CA THR A 112 -3.66 13.58 11.27
C THR A 112 -2.42 14.30 11.81
N PRO A 113 -1.46 14.74 10.99
CA PRO A 113 -0.33 15.51 11.48
C PRO A 113 -0.67 17.01 11.65
N PRO A 114 -0.41 17.64 12.82
CA PRO A 114 -0.27 19.10 12.90
C PRO A 114 1.18 19.54 13.16
N PRO A 115 1.66 20.64 12.50
CA PRO A 115 1.07 21.37 11.37
C PRO A 115 1.30 20.64 10.02
N GLU A 116 0.84 21.27 8.93
CA GLU A 116 1.12 20.83 7.55
C GLU A 116 2.61 20.49 7.31
N PHE A 117 2.87 19.50 6.46
CA PHE A 117 4.23 19.06 6.15
C PHE A 117 4.51 19.08 4.64
N SER A 118 5.77 19.25 4.29
CA SER A 118 6.23 19.24 2.89
C SER A 118 6.24 17.82 2.34
N LEU A 119 5.40 17.58 1.34
CA LEU A 119 5.38 16.30 0.62
C LEU A 119 6.71 16.05 -0.09
N ASN A 120 7.37 17.11 -0.58
CA ASN A 120 8.69 16.98 -1.21
C ASN A 120 9.72 16.48 -0.20
N ASP A 121 9.68 16.95 1.04
CA ASP A 121 10.59 16.48 2.08
C ASP A 121 10.33 15.01 2.45
N LEU A 122 9.06 14.57 2.41
CA LEU A 122 8.73 13.16 2.55
C LEU A 122 9.30 12.32 1.38
N LEU A 123 9.05 12.76 0.14
CA LEU A 123 9.50 12.06 -1.07
C LEU A 123 11.04 12.05 -1.20
N LEU A 124 11.73 13.04 -0.64
CA LEU A 124 13.19 13.10 -0.58
C LEU A 124 13.79 12.35 0.63
N GLY A 125 12.95 11.89 1.55
CA GLY A 125 13.38 11.24 2.79
C GLY A 125 14.03 12.20 3.81
N THR A 126 13.89 13.51 3.63
CA THR A 126 14.37 14.52 4.60
C THR A 126 13.38 14.71 5.74
N LEU A 127 12.10 14.40 5.53
CA LEU A 127 11.09 14.37 6.59
C LEU A 127 11.04 12.99 7.25
N THR A 128 11.52 12.91 8.48
CA THR A 128 11.61 11.65 9.25
C THR A 128 10.58 11.53 10.36
N GLU A 129 9.89 12.61 10.73
CA GLU A 129 8.94 12.61 11.83
C GLU A 129 7.72 13.51 11.54
N LEU A 130 6.55 13.02 11.95
CA LEU A 130 5.28 13.72 11.89
C LEU A 130 4.61 13.60 13.27
N LYS A 131 4.33 14.73 13.91
CA LYS A 131 3.52 14.72 15.14
C LYS A 131 2.06 14.79 14.74
N GLY A 132 1.20 14.07 15.45
CA GLY A 132 -0.19 13.84 15.05
C GLY A 132 -1.15 13.50 16.17
N VAL A 133 -2.45 13.59 15.86
CA VAL A 133 -3.53 13.02 16.67
C VAL A 133 -3.93 11.70 16.03
N VAL A 134 -3.97 10.64 16.82
CA VAL A 134 -4.46 9.32 16.42
C VAL A 134 -5.93 9.20 16.75
N TYR A 135 -6.72 8.70 15.81
CA TYR A 135 -8.15 8.50 15.94
C TYR A 135 -8.53 7.04 15.72
N ASN A 136 -9.56 6.60 16.44
CA ASN A 136 -10.43 5.51 16.00
C ASN A 136 -11.53 6.15 15.15
N GLY A 137 -11.54 5.88 13.85
CA GLY A 137 -12.47 6.41 12.87
C GLY A 137 -11.78 6.86 11.58
N SER A 138 -12.55 6.78 10.49
CA SER A 138 -12.17 7.22 9.15
C SER A 138 -12.02 8.74 9.07
N PHE A 139 -11.24 9.26 8.11
CA PHE A 139 -11.25 10.69 7.81
C PHE A 139 -12.59 11.13 7.20
N ASP A 140 -13.31 10.23 6.54
CA ASP A 140 -14.53 10.52 5.79
C ASP A 140 -15.73 10.78 6.72
N THR A 141 -15.70 10.22 7.93
CA THR A 141 -16.72 10.43 8.96
C THR A 141 -16.17 11.26 10.12
N SER A 142 -15.81 12.51 9.84
CA SER A 142 -15.10 13.38 10.79
C SER A 142 -15.75 13.52 12.16
N TYR A 143 -17.08 13.40 12.26
CA TYR A 143 -17.86 13.48 13.50
C TYR A 143 -17.86 12.19 14.33
N GLU A 144 -17.44 11.06 13.75
CA GLU A 144 -17.38 9.74 14.39
C GLU A 144 -15.97 9.41 14.89
N ARG A 145 -14.97 10.26 14.57
CA ARG A 145 -13.58 10.09 15.00
C ARG A 145 -13.42 10.30 16.51
N ILE A 146 -12.98 9.26 17.20
CA ILE A 146 -12.67 9.30 18.63
C ILE A 146 -11.15 9.48 18.79
N PRO A 147 -10.66 10.62 19.34
CA PRO A 147 -9.23 10.81 19.56
C PRO A 147 -8.72 9.82 20.63
N LEU A 148 -7.65 9.11 20.30
CA LEU A 148 -7.01 8.11 21.17
C LEU A 148 -5.76 8.65 21.84
N ALA A 149 -4.87 9.26 21.05
CA ALA A 149 -3.57 9.73 21.54
C ALA A 149 -3.00 10.89 20.70
N LEU A 150 -2.14 11.69 21.32
CA LEU A 150 -1.11 12.43 20.61
C LEU A 150 0.07 11.50 20.39
N ALA A 151 0.63 11.48 19.18
CA ALA A 151 1.73 10.59 18.82
C ALA A 151 2.73 11.26 17.87
N THR A 152 3.93 10.69 17.83
CA THR A 152 4.92 10.94 16.77
C THR A 152 4.95 9.72 15.85
N LEU A 153 4.68 9.91 14.57
CA LEU A 153 4.98 8.98 13.49
C LEU A 153 6.42 9.21 13.03
N THR A 154 7.30 8.27 13.32
CA THR A 154 8.64 8.21 12.73
C THR A 154 8.57 7.46 11.40
N VAL A 155 8.92 8.14 10.30
CA VAL A 155 9.01 7.56 8.96
C VAL A 155 10.29 6.75 8.87
N ARG A 156 10.17 5.44 8.65
CA ARG A 156 11.32 4.54 8.53
C ARG A 156 11.71 4.31 7.08
N GLU A 157 10.72 4.12 6.23
CA GLU A 157 10.92 3.77 4.82
C GLU A 157 9.69 4.17 4.01
N LEU A 158 9.92 4.89 2.91
CA LEU A 158 8.90 5.14 1.89
C LEU A 158 8.88 3.94 0.94
N THR A 159 7.85 3.09 1.03
CA THR A 159 7.80 1.82 0.29
C THR A 159 7.10 1.94 -1.05
N THR A 160 6.14 2.86 -1.19
CA THR A 160 5.46 3.12 -2.46
C THR A 160 5.14 4.60 -2.57
N ALA A 161 5.40 5.16 -3.74
CA ALA A 161 4.89 6.46 -4.15
C ALA A 161 4.60 6.41 -5.65
N VAL A 162 3.34 6.54 -6.05
CA VAL A 162 2.91 6.56 -7.45
C VAL A 162 2.31 7.91 -7.75
N TYR A 163 2.78 8.58 -8.81
CA TYR A 163 2.21 9.85 -9.24
C TYR A 163 0.98 9.64 -10.11
N LEU A 164 -0.19 10.06 -9.62
CA LEU A 164 -1.47 9.74 -10.25
C LEU A 164 -1.82 10.63 -11.44
N ASN A 165 -1.15 11.75 -11.65
CA ASN A 165 -1.47 12.64 -12.77
C ASN A 165 -1.06 12.04 -14.13
N GLU A 166 -0.03 11.19 -14.16
CA GLU A 166 0.45 10.54 -15.39
C GLU A 166 -0.42 9.33 -15.81
N SER A 167 -1.32 8.88 -14.94
CA SER A 167 -2.30 7.80 -15.17
C SER A 167 -3.06 7.87 -16.50
N LYS A 168 -3.38 9.09 -16.97
CA LYS A 168 -4.13 9.29 -18.24
C LYS A 168 -3.38 8.78 -19.47
N LEU A 169 -2.07 8.60 -19.36
CA LEU A 169 -1.21 8.12 -20.45
C LEU A 169 -0.97 6.62 -20.38
N ILE A 170 -1.38 5.96 -19.30
CA ILE A 170 -1.10 4.54 -19.10
C ILE A 170 -2.35 3.73 -19.46
N PRO A 171 -2.21 2.66 -20.29
CA PRO A 171 -3.36 1.85 -20.68
C PRO A 171 -4.02 1.19 -19.47
N ASN A 172 -5.35 1.24 -19.38
CA ASN A 172 -6.09 0.51 -18.35
C ASN A 172 -5.69 -0.96 -18.35
N TYR A 173 -5.32 -1.48 -17.17
CA TYR A 173 -5.14 -2.92 -17.01
C TYR A 173 -6.49 -3.63 -17.15
N PRO A 174 -6.56 -4.72 -17.92
CA PRO A 174 -7.80 -5.50 -18.04
C PRO A 174 -8.15 -6.21 -16.72
N GLU A 175 -7.14 -6.51 -15.91
CA GLU A 175 -7.24 -7.26 -14.66
C GLU A 175 -7.07 -6.35 -13.44
N LEU A 176 -7.73 -6.72 -12.36
CA LEU A 176 -7.66 -6.03 -11.08
C LEU A 176 -6.27 -6.22 -10.43
N ARG A 177 -5.68 -5.14 -9.89
CA ARG A 177 -4.32 -5.14 -9.34
C ARG A 177 -4.23 -4.52 -7.96
N TYR A 178 -3.39 -5.11 -7.10
CA TYR A 178 -3.13 -4.62 -5.75
C TYR A 178 -1.64 -4.73 -5.41
N LEU A 179 -1.16 -3.82 -4.57
CA LEU A 179 0.15 -3.86 -3.95
C LEU A 179 0.05 -4.50 -2.57
N SER A 180 0.91 -5.47 -2.24
CA SER A 180 0.88 -6.18 -0.96
C SER A 180 1.83 -5.62 0.08
N TYR A 181 1.35 -5.54 1.33
CA TYR A 181 2.11 -5.08 2.49
C TYR A 181 1.96 -6.10 3.64
N PRO A 182 3.01 -6.89 3.96
CA PRO A 182 2.90 -7.95 4.96
C PRO A 182 2.64 -7.41 6.37
N ARG A 183 1.77 -8.09 7.12
CA ARG A 183 1.48 -7.75 8.52
C ARG A 183 2.55 -8.23 9.49
N ASP A 184 3.38 -9.20 9.11
CA ASP A 184 4.43 -9.74 9.98
C ASP A 184 5.76 -9.87 9.22
N MET A 185 6.67 -8.92 9.46
CA MET A 185 8.03 -8.95 8.91
C MET A 185 9.05 -9.59 9.87
N SER A 186 8.60 -10.23 10.96
CA SER A 186 9.51 -10.94 11.88
C SER A 186 10.04 -12.25 11.26
N PRO A 187 11.24 -12.73 11.63
CA PRO A 187 11.73 -14.03 11.17
C PRO A 187 10.81 -15.21 11.54
N SER A 188 9.99 -15.07 12.58
CA SER A 188 9.05 -16.12 12.98
C SER A 188 7.95 -16.36 11.94
N ALA A 189 7.62 -15.35 11.12
CA ALA A 189 6.63 -15.45 10.06
C ALA A 189 7.02 -16.41 8.94
N ASP A 190 8.32 -16.64 8.71
CA ASP A 190 8.82 -17.52 7.63
C ASP A 190 8.37 -18.98 7.77
N THR A 191 7.98 -19.38 8.98
CA THR A 191 7.53 -20.74 9.26
C THR A 191 6.01 -20.89 9.26
N LYS A 192 5.27 -19.78 9.09
CA LYS A 192 3.80 -19.80 9.14
C LYS A 192 3.22 -20.23 7.79
N PRO A 193 2.25 -21.17 7.77
CA PRO A 193 1.59 -21.61 6.54
C PRO A 193 0.67 -20.53 5.94
N PHE A 194 0.27 -19.55 6.75
CA PHE A 194 -0.54 -18.42 6.33
C PHE A 194 0.23 -17.13 6.54
N GLN A 195 0.31 -16.30 5.50
CA GLN A 195 0.85 -14.95 5.56
C GLN A 195 -0.30 -13.96 5.47
N HIS A 196 -0.44 -13.12 6.49
CA HIS A 196 -1.41 -12.05 6.47
C HIS A 196 -0.79 -10.81 5.82
N VAL A 197 -1.52 -10.20 4.89
CA VAL A 197 -1.09 -9.03 4.14
C VAL A 197 -2.22 -8.01 4.04
N TYR A 198 -1.88 -6.74 3.93
CA TYR A 198 -2.78 -5.74 3.36
C TYR A 198 -2.57 -5.69 1.86
N LEU A 199 -3.66 -5.63 1.10
CA LEU A 199 -3.62 -5.39 -0.34
C LEU A 199 -4.22 -4.00 -0.58
N ALA A 200 -3.42 -3.07 -1.11
CA ALA A 200 -3.86 -1.75 -1.51
C ALA A 200 -4.03 -1.70 -3.04
N HIS A 201 -5.21 -1.33 -3.52
CA HIS A 201 -5.51 -1.30 -4.96
C HIS A 201 -4.53 -0.38 -5.69
N GLU A 202 -4.00 -0.82 -6.83
CA GLU A 202 -3.12 0.02 -7.65
C GLU A 202 -3.97 1.08 -8.38
N ILE A 203 -3.95 2.31 -7.86
CA ILE A 203 -4.74 3.40 -8.43
C ILE A 203 -4.03 3.92 -9.67
N HIS A 204 -4.72 3.85 -10.80
CA HIS A 204 -4.03 3.94 -12.08
C HIS A 204 -4.80 4.60 -13.21
N SER A 205 -6.12 4.75 -13.11
CA SER A 205 -6.93 5.35 -14.20
C SER A 205 -8.08 6.19 -13.68
N VAL A 206 -8.66 7.08 -14.49
CA VAL A 206 -9.84 7.85 -14.06
C VAL A 206 -11.07 7.37 -14.83
N PRO A 207 -12.16 6.94 -14.15
CA PRO A 207 -12.31 6.80 -12.70
C PRO A 207 -11.61 5.55 -12.13
N ASP A 208 -11.18 5.63 -10.87
CA ASP A 208 -10.67 4.49 -10.07
C ASP A 208 -11.33 4.47 -8.69
N PHE A 209 -10.85 3.58 -7.82
CA PHE A 209 -11.20 3.56 -6.40
C PHE A 209 -9.95 3.31 -5.54
N ASP A 210 -9.89 3.91 -4.35
CA ASP A 210 -8.88 3.63 -3.34
C ASP A 210 -9.46 2.53 -2.47
N HIS A 211 -8.78 1.39 -2.36
CA HIS A 211 -9.34 0.25 -1.65
C HIS A 211 -8.24 -0.56 -1.00
N ILE A 212 -8.37 -0.78 0.30
CA ILE A 212 -7.45 -1.57 1.10
C ILE A 212 -8.22 -2.71 1.75
N VAL A 213 -7.74 -3.93 1.52
CA VAL A 213 -8.30 -5.14 2.13
C VAL A 213 -7.23 -5.84 2.96
N HIS A 214 -7.66 -6.54 4.00
CA HIS A 214 -6.82 -7.53 4.67
C HIS A 214 -7.08 -8.91 4.07
N ALA A 215 -5.99 -9.60 3.76
CA ALA A 215 -6.01 -10.93 3.17
C ALA A 215 -5.09 -11.91 3.90
N SER A 216 -5.36 -13.20 3.71
CA SER A 216 -4.49 -14.32 4.11
C SER A 216 -4.08 -15.12 2.89
N ILE A 217 -2.79 -15.41 2.77
CA ILE A 217 -2.19 -16.17 1.68
C ILE A 217 -1.75 -17.53 2.23
N ASP A 218 -2.28 -18.62 1.68
CA ASP A 218 -1.86 -19.98 2.03
C ASP A 218 -0.61 -20.36 1.21
N THR A 219 0.55 -20.26 1.87
CA THR A 219 1.86 -20.47 1.24
C THR A 219 2.11 -21.92 0.86
N THR A 220 1.42 -22.87 1.50
CA THR A 220 1.55 -24.30 1.23
C THR A 220 0.91 -24.70 -0.10
N ARG A 221 0.01 -23.84 -0.61
CA ARG A 221 -0.72 -24.05 -1.86
C ARG A 221 -0.28 -23.11 -2.98
N CYS A 222 0.69 -22.24 -2.70
CA CYS A 222 1.37 -21.45 -3.71
C CYS A 222 2.17 -22.36 -4.63
N HIS A 223 2.13 -22.09 -5.93
CA HIS A 223 2.90 -22.81 -6.92
C HIS A 223 3.27 -21.85 -8.04
N CYS A 224 4.26 -22.24 -8.84
CA CYS A 224 4.61 -21.44 -10.00
C CYS A 224 3.81 -21.83 -11.23
N GLU A 225 3.53 -20.83 -12.04
CA GLU A 225 2.93 -21.00 -13.36
C GLU A 225 3.82 -21.95 -14.19
N THR A 226 3.16 -22.88 -14.86
CA THR A 226 3.79 -23.95 -15.63
C THR A 226 4.76 -23.38 -16.67
N GLY A 227 6.06 -23.65 -16.50
CA GLY A 227 7.10 -23.26 -17.45
C GLY A 227 8.44 -22.87 -16.81
N LEU A 228 8.45 -22.51 -15.52
CA LEU A 228 9.66 -22.06 -14.81
C LEU A 228 9.83 -22.69 -13.40
N PRO A 229 9.71 -24.02 -13.22
CA PRO A 229 9.76 -24.65 -11.90
C PRO A 229 11.11 -24.47 -11.17
N SER A 230 12.21 -24.28 -11.90
CA SER A 230 13.55 -24.05 -11.32
C SER A 230 13.70 -22.69 -10.63
N LEU A 231 12.78 -21.75 -10.87
CA LEU A 231 12.78 -20.42 -10.25
C LEU A 231 11.86 -20.34 -9.01
N CYS A 232 11.30 -21.47 -8.59
CA CYS A 232 10.18 -21.50 -7.64
C CYS A 232 10.42 -22.49 -6.50
N ASN A 233 11.19 -22.07 -5.51
CA ASN A 233 11.27 -22.78 -4.24
C ASN A 233 10.44 -22.02 -3.18
N THR A 234 10.11 -22.69 -2.08
CA THR A 234 9.31 -22.12 -0.99
C THR A 234 9.95 -20.85 -0.41
N GLU A 235 11.28 -20.80 -0.34
CA GLU A 235 12.02 -19.63 0.14
C GLU A 235 11.79 -18.40 -0.74
N GLN A 236 11.85 -18.56 -2.07
CA GLN A 236 11.60 -17.49 -3.02
C GLN A 236 10.13 -17.05 -3.00
N ILE A 237 9.18 -17.99 -2.91
CA ILE A 237 7.75 -17.67 -2.77
C ILE A 237 7.51 -16.82 -1.52
N LEU A 238 8.07 -17.24 -0.38
CA LEU A 238 7.95 -16.49 0.87
C LEU A 238 8.60 -15.12 0.75
N LYS A 239 9.79 -15.04 0.15
CA LYS A 239 10.49 -13.77 -0.08
C LYS A 239 9.65 -12.81 -0.94
N ASP A 240 9.04 -13.31 -2.01
CA ASP A 240 8.21 -12.50 -2.92
C ASP A 240 6.94 -12.01 -2.20
N ILE A 241 6.22 -12.90 -1.50
CA ILE A 241 5.02 -12.54 -0.73
C ILE A 241 5.35 -11.50 0.37
N ARG A 242 6.54 -11.60 0.96
CA ARG A 242 6.98 -10.73 2.06
C ARG A 242 7.65 -9.45 1.59
N THR A 243 7.82 -9.23 0.29
CA THR A 243 8.38 -7.98 -0.22
C THR A 243 7.27 -6.91 -0.22
N PRO A 244 7.43 -5.79 0.51
CA PRO A 244 6.44 -4.72 0.52
C PRO A 244 6.27 -4.09 -0.87
N GLY A 245 5.04 -3.74 -1.24
CA GLY A 245 4.73 -3.11 -2.52
C GLY A 245 4.77 -4.07 -3.71
N VAL A 246 4.84 -5.39 -3.50
CA VAL A 246 4.74 -6.35 -4.61
C VAL A 246 3.36 -6.29 -5.25
N GLU A 247 3.34 -6.20 -6.58
CA GLU A 247 2.12 -6.15 -7.38
C GLU A 247 1.53 -7.56 -7.58
N TRP A 248 0.24 -7.67 -7.25
CA TRP A 248 -0.61 -8.82 -7.45
C TRP A 248 -1.66 -8.51 -8.50
N ALA A 249 -1.72 -9.34 -9.54
CA ALA A 249 -2.82 -9.39 -10.47
C ALA A 249 -3.84 -10.46 -10.07
N PHE A 250 -5.11 -10.18 -10.34
CA PHE A 250 -6.23 -11.11 -10.18
C PHE A 250 -6.88 -11.36 -11.54
N PRO A 251 -6.34 -12.27 -12.38
CA PRO A 251 -6.73 -12.38 -13.79
C PRO A 251 -8.20 -12.76 -14.03
N SER A 252 -8.86 -13.33 -13.02
CA SER A 252 -10.28 -13.66 -13.08
C SER A 252 -11.22 -12.48 -12.78
N LEU A 253 -10.68 -11.32 -12.40
CA LEU A 253 -11.45 -10.12 -12.07
C LEU A 253 -11.09 -8.99 -13.01
N ILE A 254 -12.12 -8.38 -13.60
CA ILE A 254 -11.97 -7.17 -14.41
C ILE A 254 -11.68 -6.00 -13.48
N ASN A 255 -10.71 -5.15 -13.86
CA ASN A 255 -10.41 -3.93 -13.10
C ASN A 255 -11.62 -2.97 -13.09
N SER A 256 -12.42 -3.03 -12.03
CA SER A 256 -13.65 -2.24 -11.88
C SER A 256 -14.13 -2.28 -10.43
N LEU A 257 -14.80 -1.20 -10.01
CA LEU A 257 -15.34 -1.07 -8.65
C LEU A 257 -16.30 -2.21 -8.27
N GLN A 258 -17.09 -2.71 -9.24
CA GLN A 258 -18.05 -3.80 -9.02
C GLN A 258 -17.37 -5.16 -8.81
N ASN A 259 -16.16 -5.34 -9.32
CA ASN A 259 -15.40 -6.59 -9.20
C ASN A 259 -14.26 -6.47 -8.19
N ARG A 260 -14.27 -5.44 -7.33
CA ARG A 260 -13.26 -5.27 -6.28
C ARG A 260 -13.20 -6.47 -5.34
N LEU A 261 -12.08 -6.66 -4.64
CA LEU A 261 -11.92 -7.74 -3.67
C LEU A 261 -12.87 -7.55 -2.47
N GLN A 262 -13.88 -8.39 -2.31
CA GLN A 262 -14.86 -8.27 -1.21
C GLN A 262 -14.76 -9.46 -0.24
N PRO A 263 -14.82 -9.25 1.09
CA PRO A 263 -14.90 -10.35 2.03
C PRO A 263 -16.33 -10.93 2.11
N PRO A 264 -16.48 -12.24 2.40
CA PRO A 264 -15.47 -13.27 2.27
C PRO A 264 -15.28 -13.69 0.80
N MET A 265 -14.04 -13.72 0.32
CA MET A 265 -13.72 -14.19 -1.04
C MET A 265 -12.45 -15.03 -1.03
N VAL A 266 -12.46 -16.13 -1.78
CA VAL A 266 -11.24 -16.92 -2.06
C VAL A 266 -10.96 -16.83 -3.55
N ILE A 267 -9.78 -16.33 -3.89
CA ILE A 267 -9.37 -16.08 -5.26
C ILE A 267 -7.91 -16.48 -5.48
N ARG A 268 -7.49 -16.66 -6.72
CA ARG A 268 -6.07 -16.83 -7.06
C ARG A 268 -5.46 -15.48 -7.43
N GLY A 269 -4.43 -15.07 -6.70
CA GLY A 269 -3.59 -13.94 -7.05
C GLY A 269 -2.29 -14.40 -7.67
N ARG A 270 -1.78 -13.63 -8.64
CA ARG A 270 -0.49 -13.83 -9.30
C ARG A 270 0.41 -12.64 -9.00
N ILE A 271 1.64 -12.89 -8.56
CA ILE A 271 2.66 -11.83 -8.48
C ILE A 271 3.09 -11.47 -9.90
N THR A 272 3.01 -10.21 -10.31
CA THR A 272 3.23 -9.83 -11.72
C THR A 272 4.70 -9.83 -12.14
N SER A 273 5.61 -9.58 -11.20
CA SER A 273 7.06 -9.66 -11.40
C SER A 273 7.61 -11.09 -11.36
N GLY A 274 6.79 -12.10 -11.06
CA GLY A 274 7.22 -13.47 -10.84
C GLY A 274 6.25 -14.52 -11.37
N PRO A 275 6.62 -15.80 -11.28
CA PRO A 275 5.74 -16.90 -11.69
C PRO A 275 4.79 -17.37 -10.57
N VAL A 276 4.80 -16.74 -9.40
CA VAL A 276 4.10 -17.22 -8.19
C VAL A 276 2.59 -16.99 -8.29
N LEU A 277 1.83 -18.08 -8.13
CA LEU A 277 0.37 -18.07 -8.06
C LEU A 277 -0.07 -18.67 -6.71
N CYS A 278 -0.87 -17.92 -5.96
CA CYS A 278 -1.31 -18.30 -4.62
C CYS A 278 -2.83 -18.20 -4.46
N PRO A 279 -3.46 -19.11 -3.70
CA PRO A 279 -4.80 -18.86 -3.18
C PRO A 279 -4.73 -17.79 -2.09
N ILE A 280 -5.61 -16.80 -2.21
CA ILE A 280 -5.73 -15.65 -1.33
C ILE A 280 -7.16 -15.61 -0.81
N THR A 281 -7.31 -15.53 0.51
CA THR A 281 -8.60 -15.32 1.17
C THR A 281 -8.69 -13.87 1.60
N ILE A 282 -9.69 -13.15 1.11
CA ILE A 282 -10.03 -11.79 1.52
C ILE A 282 -10.86 -11.88 2.80
N LEU A 283 -10.33 -11.31 3.86
CA LEU A 283 -10.87 -11.39 5.22
C LEU A 283 -11.68 -10.16 5.57
N GLU A 284 -11.24 -9.00 5.10
CA GLU A 284 -11.83 -7.72 5.47
C GLU A 284 -11.59 -6.63 4.41
N SER A 285 -12.57 -5.74 4.24
CA SER A 285 -12.46 -4.49 3.49
C SER A 285 -12.29 -3.37 4.49
N ILE A 286 -11.08 -2.81 4.57
CA ILE A 286 -10.70 -1.83 5.59
C ILE A 286 -11.12 -0.43 5.15
N HIS A 287 -10.83 -0.08 3.90
CA HIS A 287 -11.04 1.26 3.35
C HIS A 287 -11.50 1.14 1.91
N CYS A 288 -12.53 1.88 1.48
CA CYS A 288 -12.89 1.95 0.07
C CYS A 288 -13.55 3.28 -0.32
N MET A 289 -12.91 4.05 -1.21
CA MET A 289 -13.37 5.35 -1.70
C MET A 289 -13.36 5.41 -3.23
N VAL A 290 -14.35 6.07 -3.82
CA VAL A 290 -14.54 6.14 -5.28
C VAL A 290 -13.99 7.45 -5.85
N GLY A 291 -13.03 7.35 -6.77
CA GLY A 291 -12.44 8.49 -7.46
C GLY A 291 -13.37 9.18 -8.47
N PRO A 292 -12.95 10.34 -9.03
CA PRO A 292 -11.61 10.95 -8.90
C PRO A 292 -11.43 11.88 -7.69
N GLY A 293 -12.52 12.23 -7.00
CA GLY A 293 -12.49 13.05 -5.78
C GLY A 293 -12.45 12.23 -4.49
N PHE A 294 -12.70 10.91 -4.57
CA PHE A 294 -12.62 9.97 -3.44
C PHE A 294 -13.42 10.48 -2.23
N ASP A 295 -14.60 11.02 -2.50
CA ASP A 295 -15.54 11.64 -1.54
C ASP A 295 -16.74 10.74 -1.23
N LYS A 296 -16.77 9.54 -1.81
CA LYS A 296 -17.85 8.57 -1.67
C LYS A 296 -17.31 7.20 -1.33
N ASN A 297 -17.86 6.62 -0.27
CA ASN A 297 -17.60 5.24 0.09
C ASN A 297 -18.11 4.30 -1.01
N CYS A 298 -17.40 3.19 -1.19
CA CYS A 298 -17.90 2.01 -1.89
C CYS A 298 -18.89 1.21 -1.02
#